data_AF-A0A2H1KS63-F1
#
_entry.id   AF-A0A2H1KS63-F1
#
_cell.length_a   1.000
_cell.length_b   1.000
_cell.length_c   1.000
_cell.angle_alpha   90.00
_cell.angle_beta   90.00
_cell.angle_gamma   90.00
#
_symmetry.space_group_name_H-M   'P 1'
#
loop_
_entity.id
_entity.type
_entity.pdbx_description
1 polymer ?
#
loop_
_entity_poly.entity_id
_entity_poly.type
_entity_poly.pdbx_seq_one_letter_code
_entity_poly.pdbx_strand_id
1 'polypeptide(L)'
;MHLVYEYRATKPDFWGSAVEVQIRTGLQHAWATAVETLDLFGGTRLKYGTGDEDLKRFFLVVSSLMAVDEGLPQPQAAATSPEALRGELRSLEKELGLLSRLSGYVALVEQFGSDKRTTFLMQLNRTEQTLYLELFSNAASAEAKLEEVENQGDDNIDAVLVASSKVGMLKSAYPNYFANTSAFSAFVQSQIDQA
;
A
#
# COMPACT_ATOMS: atom_id res chain seq x y z
N MET A 1 -5.45 -17.84 -7.79
CA MET A 1 -5.96 -19.21 -7.45
C MET A 1 -5.30 -19.66 -6.15
N HIS A 2 -6.06 -20.29 -5.26
CA HIS A 2 -5.58 -20.76 -3.95
C HIS A 2 -5.82 -22.26 -3.84
N LEU A 3 -4.77 -23.02 -3.52
CA LEU A 3 -4.80 -24.48 -3.44
C LEU A 3 -4.24 -24.89 -2.08
N VAL A 4 -4.96 -25.74 -1.35
CA VAL A 4 -4.51 -26.24 -0.04
C VAL A 4 -4.14 -27.71 -0.16
N TYR A 5 -2.91 -28.03 0.23
CA TYR A 5 -2.36 -29.38 0.20
C TYR A 5 -1.91 -29.83 1.58
N GLU A 6 -1.96 -31.12 1.84
CA GLU A 6 -1.28 -31.69 3.00
C GLU A 6 0.22 -31.79 2.71
N TYR A 7 1.02 -31.21 3.60
CA TYR A 7 2.46 -31.23 3.53
C TYR A 7 3.01 -32.55 4.08
N ARG A 8 3.55 -33.36 3.17
CA ARG A 8 4.28 -34.59 3.52
C ARG A 8 5.70 -34.25 3.95
N ALA A 9 5.82 -33.74 5.18
CA ALA A 9 7.11 -33.32 5.72
C ALA A 9 8.04 -34.52 5.99
N THR A 10 9.33 -34.32 5.75
CA THR A 10 10.39 -35.26 6.17
C THR A 10 10.64 -35.23 7.69
N LYS A 11 10.24 -34.15 8.36
CA LYS A 11 10.36 -33.97 9.82
C LYS A 11 9.00 -34.25 10.51
N PRO A 12 8.97 -35.08 11.57
CA PRO A 12 7.72 -35.43 12.27
C PRO A 12 6.93 -34.24 12.79
N ASP A 13 7.60 -33.18 13.24
CA ASP A 13 6.98 -31.97 13.81
C ASP A 13 6.05 -31.23 12.82
N PHE A 14 6.14 -31.54 11.53
CA PHE A 14 5.35 -30.89 10.48
C PHE A 14 4.41 -31.87 9.77
N TRP A 15 4.24 -33.09 10.28
CA TRP A 15 3.30 -34.06 9.72
C TRP A 15 1.85 -33.57 9.84
N GLY A 16 1.06 -33.76 8.77
CA GLY A 16 -0.34 -33.31 8.70
C GLY A 16 -0.52 -31.79 8.60
N SER A 17 0.58 -31.03 8.45
CA SER A 17 0.49 -29.57 8.23
C SER A 17 -0.14 -29.27 6.88
N ALA A 18 -0.98 -28.25 6.81
CA ALA A 18 -1.50 -27.75 5.53
C ALA A 18 -0.52 -26.73 4.93
N VAL A 19 -0.32 -26.78 3.62
CA VAL A 19 0.39 -25.78 2.84
C VAL A 19 -0.56 -25.17 1.83
N GLU A 20 -0.67 -23.85 1.86
CA GLU A 20 -1.38 -23.09 0.86
C GLU A 20 -0.43 -22.67 -0.27
N VAL A 21 -0.82 -22.96 -1.51
CA VAL A 21 -0.12 -22.53 -2.72
C VAL A 21 -1.01 -21.52 -3.44
N GLN A 22 -0.48 -20.32 -3.61
CA GLN A 22 -1.16 -19.24 -4.32
C GLN A 22 -0.49 -19.02 -5.68
N ILE A 23 -1.27 -19.14 -6.75
CA ILE A 23 -0.83 -18.86 -8.12
C ILE A 23 -1.47 -17.55 -8.55
N ARG A 24 -0.62 -16.59 -8.94
CA ARG A 24 -0.97 -15.21 -9.29
C ARG A 24 -0.19 -14.77 -10.53
N THR A 25 -0.78 -13.89 -11.33
CA THR A 25 -0.04 -13.15 -12.36
C THR A 25 0.89 -12.11 -11.72
N GLY A 26 1.77 -11.52 -12.52
CA GLY A 26 2.66 -10.45 -12.05
C GLY A 26 1.89 -9.25 -11.51
N LEU A 27 0.85 -8.79 -12.24
CA LEU A 27 0.04 -7.64 -11.80
C LEU A 27 -0.79 -7.97 -10.56
N GLN A 28 -1.34 -9.18 -10.45
CA GLN A 28 -2.05 -9.62 -9.23
C GLN A 28 -1.11 -9.64 -8.00
N HIS A 29 0.14 -10.05 -8.17
CA HIS A 29 1.11 -10.03 -7.08
C HIS A 29 1.50 -8.61 -6.68
N ALA A 30 1.74 -7.73 -7.66
CA ALA A 30 2.02 -6.32 -7.44
C ALA A 30 0.87 -5.61 -6.72
N TRP A 31 -0.37 -5.81 -7.17
CA TRP A 31 -1.58 -5.28 -6.55
C TRP A 31 -1.71 -5.71 -5.08
N ALA A 32 -1.58 -7.00 -4.80
CA ALA A 32 -1.73 -7.50 -3.44
C ALA A 32 -0.63 -6.98 -2.51
N THR A 33 0.60 -6.86 -3.02
CA THR A 33 1.72 -6.31 -2.25
C THR A 33 1.48 -4.83 -1.91
N ALA A 34 0.90 -4.06 -2.83
CA ALA A 34 0.54 -2.66 -2.58
C ALA A 34 -0.57 -2.53 -1.52
N VAL A 35 -1.58 -3.41 -1.55
CA VAL A 35 -2.62 -3.45 -0.49
C VAL A 35 -2.01 -3.79 0.87
N GLU A 36 -1.21 -4.87 0.95
CA GLU A 36 -0.55 -5.28 2.18
C GLU A 36 0.38 -4.18 2.74
N THR A 37 1.05 -3.44 1.85
CA THR A 37 1.84 -2.25 2.22
C THR A 37 1.00 -1.23 2.96
N LEU A 38 -0.10 -0.81 2.34
CA LEU A 38 -0.94 0.23 2.89
C LEU A 38 -1.60 -0.23 4.18
N ASP A 39 -2.00 -1.49 4.30
CA ASP A 39 -2.60 -2.03 5.53
C ASP A 39 -1.59 -2.02 6.69
N LEU A 40 -0.35 -2.48 6.45
CA LEU A 40 0.69 -2.56 7.47
C LEU A 40 1.02 -1.19 8.07
N PHE A 41 1.06 -0.16 7.23
CA PHE A 41 1.39 1.20 7.65
C PHE A 41 0.18 2.07 8.00
N GLY A 42 -0.99 1.80 7.42
CA GLY A 42 -2.24 2.54 7.61
C GLY A 42 -2.96 2.20 8.91
N GLY A 43 -2.72 1.02 9.48
CA GLY A 43 -3.29 0.59 10.77
C GLY A 43 -2.84 1.37 12.01
N THR A 44 -2.14 2.50 11.85
CA THR A 44 -1.55 3.29 12.94
C THR A 44 -2.37 4.52 13.35
N ARG A 45 -3.57 4.71 12.76
CA ARG A 45 -4.66 5.68 13.06
C ARG A 45 -5.16 6.44 11.81
N LEU A 46 -5.31 5.78 10.66
CA LEU A 46 -6.29 6.27 9.69
C LEU A 46 -7.69 5.96 10.25
N LYS A 47 -8.27 6.92 10.97
CA LYS A 47 -9.63 6.83 11.50
C LYS A 47 -10.58 6.58 10.32
N TYR A 48 -11.40 5.53 10.47
CA TYR A 48 -12.51 5.16 9.61
C TYR A 48 -13.35 6.40 9.21
N GLY A 49 -13.29 6.75 7.93
CA GLY A 49 -14.02 7.84 7.27
C GLY A 49 -14.16 7.54 5.77
N THR A 50 -14.69 8.50 4.99
CA THR A 50 -14.92 8.38 3.52
C THR A 50 -13.70 7.91 2.73
N GLY A 51 -12.48 8.17 3.21
CA GLY A 51 -11.24 7.71 2.59
C GLY A 51 -11.07 6.18 2.48
N ASP A 52 -11.81 5.37 3.26
CA ASP A 52 -11.79 3.90 3.10
C ASP A 52 -12.55 3.45 1.85
N GLU A 53 -13.66 4.12 1.50
CA GLU A 53 -14.44 3.81 0.29
C GLU A 53 -13.71 4.27 -0.98
N ASP A 54 -13.07 5.45 -0.95
CA ASP A 54 -12.27 5.94 -2.07
C ASP A 54 -11.03 5.06 -2.30
N LEU A 55 -10.41 4.58 -1.22
CA LEU A 55 -9.29 3.63 -1.30
C LEU A 55 -9.73 2.28 -1.91
N LYS A 56 -10.85 1.72 -1.44
CA LYS A 56 -11.43 0.51 -2.04
C LYS A 56 -11.74 0.73 -3.52
N ARG A 57 -12.30 1.90 -3.86
CA ARG A 57 -12.63 2.24 -5.24
C ARG A 57 -11.38 2.35 -6.11
N PHE A 58 -10.33 3.00 -5.61
CA PHE A 58 -9.03 3.08 -6.28
C PHE A 58 -8.51 1.69 -6.63
N PHE A 59 -8.42 0.79 -5.65
CA PHE A 59 -7.91 -0.55 -5.89
C PHE A 59 -8.80 -1.40 -6.81
N LEU A 60 -10.12 -1.19 -6.78
CA LEU A 60 -11.06 -1.83 -7.69
C LEU A 60 -10.87 -1.34 -9.14
N VAL A 61 -10.70 -0.03 -9.34
CA VAL A 61 -10.42 0.58 -10.65
C VAL A 61 -9.09 0.07 -11.21
N VAL A 62 -8.03 0.06 -10.40
CA VAL A 62 -6.73 -0.48 -10.80
C VAL A 62 -6.84 -1.97 -11.16
N SER A 63 -7.59 -2.77 -10.38
CA SER A 63 -7.82 -4.18 -10.69
C SER A 63 -8.51 -4.37 -12.04
N SER A 64 -9.47 -3.50 -12.37
CA SER A 64 -10.17 -3.53 -13.66
C SER A 64 -9.24 -3.22 -14.83
N LEU A 65 -8.39 -2.19 -14.68
CA LEU A 65 -7.38 -1.85 -15.68
C LEU A 65 -6.32 -2.95 -15.86
N MET A 66 -5.87 -3.58 -14.76
CA MET A 66 -4.95 -4.74 -14.83
C MET A 66 -5.60 -5.92 -15.54
N ALA A 67 -6.89 -6.20 -15.28
CA ALA A 67 -7.61 -7.24 -15.98
C ALA A 67 -7.68 -6.97 -17.49
N VAL A 68 -7.93 -5.72 -17.90
CA VAL A 68 -7.89 -5.32 -19.31
C VAL A 68 -6.51 -5.55 -19.93
N ASP A 69 -5.45 -5.13 -19.24
CA ASP A 69 -4.06 -5.29 -19.70
C ASP A 69 -3.68 -6.77 -19.90
N GLU A 70 -4.18 -7.65 -19.03
CA GLU A 70 -3.96 -9.10 -19.10
C GLU A 70 -4.95 -9.84 -20.05
N GLY A 71 -5.87 -9.12 -20.71
CA GLY A 71 -6.89 -9.73 -21.56
C GLY A 71 -7.92 -10.57 -20.79
N LEU A 72 -8.13 -10.25 -19.51
CA LEU A 72 -9.04 -10.91 -18.58
C LEU A 72 -10.35 -10.13 -18.42
N PRO A 73 -11.44 -10.79 -17.95
CA PRO A 73 -12.68 -10.10 -17.64
C PRO A 73 -12.50 -9.09 -16.50
N GLN A 74 -13.05 -7.90 -16.66
CA GLN A 74 -13.10 -6.90 -15.59
C GLN A 74 -14.01 -7.37 -14.43
N PRO A 75 -13.73 -6.95 -13.19
CA PRO A 75 -14.67 -7.11 -12.09
C PRO A 75 -16.00 -6.40 -12.40
N GLN A 76 -17.13 -7.06 -12.14
CA GLN A 76 -18.46 -6.53 -12.48
C GLN A 76 -18.72 -5.13 -11.90
N ALA A 77 -18.24 -4.86 -10.68
CA ALA A 77 -18.40 -3.57 -10.00
C ALA A 77 -17.61 -2.40 -10.61
N ALA A 78 -16.70 -2.68 -11.55
CA ALA A 78 -15.93 -1.68 -12.31
C ALA A 78 -15.85 -2.04 -13.79
N ALA A 79 -16.89 -2.70 -14.31
CA ALA A 79 -16.99 -3.10 -15.70
C ALA A 79 -17.38 -1.90 -16.59
N THR A 80 -16.40 -1.20 -17.17
CA THR A 80 -16.61 -0.04 -18.06
C THR A 80 -15.42 0.15 -19.02
N SER A 81 -15.44 1.21 -19.83
CA SER A 81 -14.34 1.48 -20.78
C SER A 81 -13.03 1.80 -20.05
N PRO A 82 -11.87 1.38 -20.58
CA PRO A 82 -10.57 1.74 -20.03
C PRO A 82 -10.37 3.25 -19.89
N GLU A 83 -10.89 4.04 -20.83
CA GLU A 83 -10.80 5.51 -20.80
C GLU A 83 -11.53 6.10 -19.59
N ALA A 84 -12.74 5.59 -19.28
CA ALA A 84 -13.49 6.02 -18.11
C ALA A 84 -12.78 5.63 -16.80
N LEU A 85 -12.24 4.41 -16.74
CA LEU A 85 -11.46 3.94 -15.59
C LEU A 85 -10.20 4.77 -15.37
N ARG A 86 -9.49 5.14 -16.44
CA ARG A 86 -8.29 5.99 -16.35
C ARG A 86 -8.62 7.39 -15.83
N GLY A 87 -9.71 8.00 -16.30
CA GLY A 87 -10.16 9.31 -15.79
C GLY A 87 -10.56 9.27 -14.32
N GLU A 88 -11.23 8.20 -13.90
CA GLU A 88 -11.57 7.95 -12.50
C GLU A 88 -10.31 7.72 -11.65
N LEU A 89 -9.40 6.87 -12.11
CA LEU A 89 -8.12 6.58 -11.44
C LEU A 89 -7.31 7.85 -11.20
N ARG A 90 -7.21 8.72 -12.20
CA ARG A 90 -6.52 10.01 -12.10
C ARG A 90 -7.13 10.92 -11.04
N SER A 91 -8.46 10.91 -10.92
CA SER A 91 -9.17 11.71 -9.92
C SER A 91 -8.93 11.17 -8.51
N LEU A 92 -9.02 9.84 -8.34
CA LEU A 92 -8.75 9.16 -7.07
C LEU A 92 -7.29 9.32 -6.63
N GLU A 93 -6.32 9.20 -7.55
CA GLU A 93 -4.91 9.42 -7.21
C GLU A 93 -4.65 10.86 -6.77
N LYS A 94 -5.27 11.84 -7.43
CA LYS A 94 -5.13 13.25 -7.03
C LYS A 94 -5.64 13.49 -5.61
N GLU A 95 -6.74 12.84 -5.23
CA GLU A 95 -7.35 12.99 -3.91
C GLU A 95 -6.59 12.24 -2.81
N LEU A 96 -6.16 11.01 -3.10
CA LEU A 96 -5.56 10.12 -2.11
C LEU A 96 -4.03 10.24 -2.03
N GLY A 97 -3.37 10.56 -3.14
CA GLY A 97 -1.91 10.61 -3.29
C GLY A 97 -1.23 9.30 -2.91
N LEU A 98 -1.77 8.16 -3.34
CA LEU A 98 -1.32 6.84 -2.91
C LEU A 98 0.06 6.49 -3.45
N LEU A 99 0.40 6.92 -4.66
CA LEU A 99 1.71 6.67 -5.24
C LEU A 99 2.82 7.33 -4.41
N SER A 100 2.60 8.57 -3.98
CA SER A 100 3.53 9.29 -3.11
C SER A 100 3.69 8.58 -1.76
N ARG A 101 2.59 8.11 -1.13
CA ARG A 101 2.68 7.35 0.13
C ARG A 101 3.45 6.03 -0.04
N LEU A 102 3.12 5.25 -1.06
CA LEU A 102 3.79 3.98 -1.37
C LEU A 102 5.30 4.19 -1.58
N SER A 103 5.68 5.24 -2.31
CA SER A 103 7.10 5.57 -2.53
C SER A 103 7.81 5.96 -1.23
N GLY A 104 7.14 6.70 -0.34
CA GLY A 104 7.66 7.05 0.98
C GLY A 104 7.90 5.84 1.87
N TYR A 105 6.95 4.91 1.89
CA TYR A 105 7.11 3.64 2.61
C TYR A 105 8.31 2.85 2.13
N VAL A 106 8.47 2.73 0.81
CA VAL A 106 9.63 2.08 0.21
C VAL A 106 10.93 2.75 0.66
N ALA A 107 11.02 4.08 0.56
CA ALA A 107 12.20 4.84 0.98
C ALA A 107 12.52 4.64 2.47
N LEU A 108 11.50 4.62 3.34
CA LEU A 108 11.68 4.37 4.77
C LEU A 108 12.25 2.98 5.06
N VAL A 109 11.78 1.95 4.34
CA VAL A 109 12.30 0.58 4.51
C VAL A 109 13.74 0.47 3.99
N GLU A 110 14.06 1.12 2.88
CA GLU A 110 15.44 1.16 2.34
C GLU A 110 16.41 1.85 3.30
N GLN A 111 16.03 3.04 3.78
CA GLN A 111 16.93 3.89 4.57
C GLN A 111 17.02 3.46 6.04
N PHE A 112 15.93 2.94 6.62
CA PHE A 112 15.84 2.71 8.07
C PHE A 112 15.40 1.31 8.48
N GLY A 113 15.24 0.36 7.55
CA GLY A 113 14.74 -1.00 7.85
C GLY A 113 15.59 -1.81 8.84
N SER A 114 16.79 -1.37 9.20
CA SER A 114 17.63 -1.98 10.24
C SER A 114 17.59 -1.28 11.60
N ASP A 115 17.07 -0.06 11.68
CA ASP A 115 16.97 0.69 12.93
C ASP A 115 15.66 0.30 13.63
N LYS A 116 15.72 -0.07 14.91
CA LYS A 116 14.59 -0.71 15.63
C LYS A 116 13.90 0.20 16.64
N ARG A 117 14.31 1.47 16.75
CA ARG A 117 13.92 2.35 17.88
C ARG A 117 13.33 3.69 17.46
N THR A 118 12.99 3.85 16.19
CA THR A 118 12.50 5.12 15.64
C THR A 118 11.04 5.01 15.24
N THR A 119 10.30 6.10 15.44
CA THR A 119 8.97 6.31 14.90
C THR A 119 9.09 7.38 13.82
N PHE A 120 8.44 7.18 12.68
CA PHE A 120 8.37 8.13 11.58
C PHE A 120 7.01 8.79 11.57
N LEU A 121 6.98 10.12 11.45
CA LEU A 121 5.79 10.85 11.06
C LEU A 121 5.91 11.14 9.57
N MET A 122 4.92 10.71 8.80
CA MET A 122 4.83 11.07 7.38
C MET A 122 3.64 12.02 7.21
N GLN A 123 3.88 13.13 6.51
CA GLN A 123 2.88 14.15 6.22
C GLN A 123 2.80 14.32 4.71
N LEU A 124 1.69 13.92 4.10
CA LEU A 124 1.41 14.12 2.69
C LEU A 124 0.65 15.43 2.51
N ASN A 125 1.22 16.38 1.78
CA ASN A 125 0.50 17.53 1.26
C ASN A 125 -0.15 17.15 -0.08
N ARG A 126 -1.48 17.06 -0.13
CA ARG A 126 -2.24 16.60 -1.31
C ARG A 126 -2.18 17.61 -2.47
N THR A 127 -2.09 18.89 -2.18
CA THR A 127 -1.98 19.94 -3.21
C THR A 127 -0.59 19.92 -3.86
N GLU A 128 0.46 19.82 -3.05
CA GLU A 128 1.86 19.78 -3.52
C GLU A 128 2.29 18.38 -3.99
N GLN A 129 1.47 17.36 -3.72
CA GLN A 129 1.80 15.94 -3.94
C GLN A 129 3.15 15.55 -3.31
N THR A 130 3.52 16.21 -2.21
CA THR A 130 4.82 16.09 -1.56
C THR A 130 4.68 15.40 -0.22
N LEU A 131 5.50 14.38 0.02
CA LEU A 131 5.58 13.64 1.27
C LEU A 131 6.76 14.12 2.11
N TYR A 132 6.48 14.59 3.32
CA TYR A 132 7.47 15.00 4.31
C TYR A 132 7.65 13.91 5.36
N LEU A 133 8.90 13.64 5.75
CA LEU A 133 9.27 12.60 6.71
C LEU A 133 10.00 13.22 7.89
N GLU A 134 9.50 12.97 9.11
CA GLU A 134 10.14 13.40 10.36
C GLU A 134 10.41 12.20 11.27
N LEU A 135 11.62 12.14 11.82
CA LEU A 135 12.07 11.03 12.68
C LEU A 135 11.97 11.41 14.16
N PHE A 136 11.45 10.47 14.95
CA PHE A 136 11.35 10.59 16.39
C PHE A 136 11.99 9.39 17.08
N SER A 137 12.85 9.66 18.07
CA SER A 137 13.45 8.64 18.93
C SER A 137 12.54 8.23 20.10
N ASN A 138 11.41 8.92 20.28
CA ASN A 138 10.45 8.69 21.35
C ASN A 138 9.02 8.74 20.81
N ALA A 139 8.19 7.76 21.20
CA ALA A 139 6.80 7.67 20.75
C ALA A 139 5.97 8.87 21.21
N ALA A 140 6.15 9.34 22.45
CA ALA A 140 5.34 10.45 22.99
C ALA A 140 5.58 11.77 22.23
N SER A 141 6.80 12.05 21.76
CA SER A 141 7.07 13.23 20.93
C SER A 141 6.45 13.10 19.53
N ALA A 142 6.42 11.89 18.97
CA ALA A 142 5.82 11.63 17.67
C ALA A 142 4.28 11.79 17.74
N GLU A 143 3.67 11.27 18.80
CA GLU A 143 2.23 11.42 19.07
C GLU A 143 1.83 12.88 19.31
N ALA A 144 2.62 13.63 20.09
CA ALA A 144 2.37 15.06 20.31
C ALA A 144 2.47 15.86 19.00
N LYS A 145 3.41 15.52 18.11
CA LYS A 145 3.52 16.17 16.80
C LYS A 145 2.36 15.81 15.88
N LEU A 146 1.92 14.54 15.87
CA LEU A 146 0.74 14.13 15.12
C LEU A 146 -0.50 14.91 15.58
N GLU A 147 -0.70 15.03 16.90
CA GLU A 147 -1.81 15.80 17.47
C GLU A 147 -1.73 17.29 17.10
N GLU A 148 -0.53 17.89 17.08
CA GLU A 148 -0.32 19.25 16.58
C GLU A 148 -0.77 19.41 15.13
N VAL A 149 -0.41 18.47 14.25
CA VAL A 149 -0.79 18.48 12.83
C VAL A 149 -2.29 18.27 12.66
N GLU A 150 -2.88 17.31 13.37
CA GLU A 150 -4.33 17.06 13.34
C GLU A 150 -5.13 18.28 13.81
N ASN A 151 -4.65 18.98 14.85
CA ASN A 151 -5.31 20.17 15.40
C ASN A 151 -5.22 21.41 14.51
N GLN A 152 -4.34 21.42 13.50
CA GLN A 152 -4.34 22.48 12.49
C GLN A 152 -5.61 22.42 11.61
N GLY A 153 -6.27 21.26 11.54
CA GLY A 153 -7.50 21.08 10.78
C GLY A 153 -7.33 21.32 9.28
N ASP A 154 -6.12 21.13 8.75
CA ASP A 154 -5.85 21.27 7.33
C ASP A 154 -6.15 19.96 6.61
N ASP A 155 -7.31 19.89 5.95
CA ASP A 155 -7.75 18.75 5.15
C ASP A 155 -6.80 18.42 3.98
N ASN A 156 -5.89 19.34 3.64
CA ASN A 156 -4.86 19.12 2.62
C ASN A 156 -3.67 18.29 3.14
N ILE A 157 -3.52 18.14 4.46
CA ILE A 157 -2.44 17.38 5.08
C ILE A 157 -2.98 16.05 5.59
N ASP A 158 -2.43 14.96 5.07
CA ASP A 158 -2.66 13.62 5.60
C ASP A 158 -1.43 13.17 6.38
N ALA A 159 -1.59 12.93 7.68
CA ALA A 159 -0.49 12.60 8.58
C ALA A 159 -0.67 11.20 9.16
N VAL A 160 0.39 10.39 9.13
CA VAL A 160 0.36 9.06 9.74
C VAL A 160 1.69 8.71 10.40
N LEU A 161 1.60 8.04 11.54
CA LEU A 161 2.75 7.55 12.29
C LEU A 161 3.10 6.11 11.89
N VAL A 162 4.38 5.81 11.81
CA VAL A 162 4.90 4.49 11.45
C VAL A 162 5.99 4.08 12.42
N ALA A 163 5.85 2.92 13.06
CA ALA A 163 6.91 2.36 13.89
C ALA A 163 7.95 1.62 13.03
N SER A 164 9.24 1.83 13.30
CA SER A 164 10.36 1.14 12.64
C SER A 164 10.33 -0.39 12.79
N SER A 165 9.71 -0.92 13.85
CA SER A 165 9.48 -2.36 13.99
C SER A 165 8.60 -2.93 12.86
N LYS A 166 7.58 -2.18 12.41
CA LYS A 166 6.75 -2.56 11.26
C LYS A 166 7.54 -2.52 9.95
N VAL A 167 8.42 -1.54 9.81
CA VAL A 167 9.34 -1.39 8.66
C VAL A 167 10.28 -2.60 8.54
N GLY A 168 10.87 -3.06 9.65
CA GLY A 168 11.75 -4.22 9.68
C GLY A 168 11.04 -5.56 9.42
N MET A 169 9.78 -5.70 9.85
CA MET A 169 8.95 -6.89 9.56
C MET A 169 8.71 -7.03 8.05
N LEU A 170 8.48 -5.92 7.35
CA LEU A 170 8.21 -5.91 5.91
C LEU A 170 9.38 -6.45 5.08
N LYS A 171 10.59 -5.93 5.33
CA LYS A 171 11.82 -6.40 4.67
C LYS A 171 12.07 -7.89 4.92
N SER A 172 11.66 -8.39 6.08
CA SER A 172 11.88 -9.79 6.48
C SER A 172 10.82 -10.75 5.93
N ALA A 173 9.56 -10.31 5.89
CA ALA A 173 8.43 -11.13 5.43
C ALA A 173 8.34 -11.21 3.90
N TYR A 174 8.75 -10.16 3.18
CA TYR A 174 8.58 -10.06 1.74
C TYR A 174 9.87 -9.54 1.05
N PRO A 175 10.82 -10.43 0.71
CA PRO A 175 12.09 -10.01 0.09
C PRO A 175 11.93 -9.30 -1.26
N ASN A 176 10.88 -9.64 -2.02
CA ASN A 176 10.57 -9.08 -3.34
C ASN A 176 9.63 -7.88 -3.30
N TYR A 177 9.33 -7.39 -2.09
CA TYR A 177 8.35 -6.33 -1.84
C TYR A 177 8.58 -5.06 -2.64
N PHE A 178 9.82 -4.58 -2.68
CA PHE A 178 10.19 -3.34 -3.37
C PHE A 178 9.90 -3.40 -4.87
N ALA A 179 10.33 -4.48 -5.52
CA ALA A 179 10.11 -4.67 -6.94
C ALA A 179 8.61 -4.68 -7.28
N ASN A 180 7.79 -5.27 -6.40
CA ASN A 180 6.34 -5.37 -6.59
C ASN A 180 5.62 -4.05 -6.34
N THR A 181 5.99 -3.29 -5.31
CA THR A 181 5.42 -1.96 -5.05
C THR A 181 5.81 -0.99 -6.17
N SER A 182 7.07 -1.05 -6.65
CA SER A 182 7.48 -0.28 -7.83
C SER A 182 6.73 -0.69 -9.10
N ALA A 183 6.49 -2.00 -9.31
CA ALA A 183 5.71 -2.49 -10.45
C ALA A 183 4.25 -2.00 -10.39
N PHE A 184 3.64 -2.01 -9.20
CA PHE A 184 2.30 -1.46 -9.00
C PHE A 184 2.26 0.03 -9.32
N SER A 185 3.16 0.82 -8.72
CA SER A 185 3.20 2.27 -8.94
C SER A 185 3.47 2.63 -10.40
N ALA A 186 4.37 1.90 -11.07
CA ALA A 186 4.65 2.09 -12.49
C ALA A 186 3.42 1.78 -13.37
N PHE A 187 2.70 0.68 -13.07
CA PHE A 187 1.46 0.36 -13.77
C PHE A 187 0.43 1.47 -13.62
N VAL A 188 0.14 1.90 -12.39
CA VAL A 188 -0.83 2.98 -12.12
C VAL A 188 -0.43 4.27 -12.83
N GLN A 189 0.84 4.68 -12.73
CA GLN A 189 1.33 5.89 -13.41
C GLN A 189 1.12 5.80 -14.92
N SER A 190 1.43 4.65 -15.53
CA SER A 190 1.23 4.45 -16.97
C SER A 190 -0.23 4.59 -17.40
N GLN A 191 -1.19 4.21 -16.55
CA GLN A 191 -2.61 4.35 -16.83
C GLN A 191 -3.08 5.80 -16.65
N ILE A 192 -2.52 6.52 -15.68
CA ILE A 192 -2.81 7.95 -15.47
C ILE A 192 -2.28 8.80 -16.63
N ASP A 193 -1.09 8.47 -17.16
CA ASP A 193 -0.48 9.20 -18.28
C ASP A 193 -1.24 9.01 -19.61
N GLN A 194 -2.04 7.94 -19.70
CA GLN A 194 -2.92 7.63 -20.84
C GLN A 194 -4.34 8.21 -20.70
N ALA A 195 -4.64 8.95 -19.62
CA ALA A 195 -5.95 9.50 -19.28
C ALA A 195 -6.15 10.94 -19.77
#